data_AF-A0A7C6U4U9-F1
#
_entry.id   AF-A0A7C6U4U9-F1
#
_cell.length_a   1.000
_cell.length_b   1.000
_cell.length_c   1.000
_cell.angle_alpha   90.00
_cell.angle_beta   90.00
_cell.angle_gamma   90.00
#
_symmetry.space_group_name_H-M   'P 1'
#
loop_
_entity.id
_entity.type
_entity.pdbx_description
1 polymer ?
#
loop_
_entity_poly.entity_id
_entity_poly.type
_entity_poly.pdbx_seq_one_letter_code
_entity_poly.pdbx_strand_id
1 'polypeptide(L)'
;MMKFPKEKVLIMQEINDCLACDDFFGIFKLKDKILESSDQLERKIFDDLLFATFVIGNFDDVVLIASELKRKGIETYPTLYYTLLALIANEDLFQAVSIIKNSKILNNPEIKSLYQEDGANYSNLLAYAERYPNFSLLLLMVNYVNGIIREINGTKDINRDYLLFRFFDLINLIYELGYPLKIIQELSSVMKVIFNLSL
;
A
#
# COMPACT_ATOMS: atom_id res chain seq x y z
N MET A 1 -13.88 0.32 -38.13
CA MET A 1 -14.67 0.72 -36.95
C MET A 1 -13.87 0.41 -35.70
N MET A 2 -13.32 1.42 -35.02
CA MET A 2 -12.75 1.23 -33.68
C MET A 2 -13.90 0.94 -32.71
N LYS A 3 -13.98 -0.28 -32.16
CA LYS A 3 -14.81 -0.59 -31.01
C LYS A 3 -14.13 0.04 -29.79
N PHE A 4 -14.55 1.24 -29.38
CA PHE A 4 -14.24 1.71 -28.04
C PHE A 4 -14.87 0.71 -27.05
N PRO A 5 -14.10 0.15 -26.09
CA PRO A 5 -14.64 -0.84 -25.17
C PRO A 5 -15.61 -0.13 -24.21
N LYS A 6 -16.91 -0.22 -24.49
CA LYS A 6 -17.99 0.36 -23.69
C LYS A 6 -17.84 0.00 -22.20
N GLU A 7 -17.35 -1.20 -21.93
CA GLU A 7 -17.13 -1.74 -20.60
C GLU A 7 -16.09 -0.96 -19.79
N LYS A 8 -14.93 -0.62 -20.38
CA LYS A 8 -13.93 0.26 -19.75
C LYS A 8 -14.55 1.57 -19.29
N VAL A 9 -15.28 2.23 -20.18
CA VAL A 9 -15.88 3.55 -19.91
C VAL A 9 -16.90 3.47 -18.77
N LEU A 10 -17.73 2.41 -18.75
CA LEU A 10 -18.71 2.19 -17.69
C LEU A 10 -18.05 1.94 -16.34
N ILE A 11 -17.02 1.09 -16.27
CA ILE A 11 -16.29 0.82 -15.02
C ILE A 11 -15.66 2.10 -14.48
N MET A 12 -15.00 2.88 -15.35
CA MET A 12 -14.37 4.14 -14.94
C MET A 12 -15.41 5.14 -14.43
N GLN A 13 -16.57 5.23 -15.07
CA GLN A 13 -17.65 6.12 -14.63
C GLN A 13 -18.20 5.69 -13.27
N GLU A 14 -18.52 4.40 -13.08
CA GLU A 14 -19.02 3.87 -11.81
C GLU A 14 -18.03 4.13 -10.66
N ILE A 15 -16.73 3.95 -10.90
CA ILE A 15 -15.69 4.24 -9.90
C ILE A 15 -15.63 5.74 -9.58
N ASN A 16 -15.66 6.60 -10.58
CA ASN A 16 -15.64 8.05 -10.37
C ASN A 16 -16.87 8.53 -9.60
N ASP A 17 -18.05 7.96 -9.89
CA ASP A 17 -19.29 8.27 -9.19
C ASP A 17 -19.22 7.82 -7.71
N CYS A 18 -18.64 6.64 -7.44
CA CYS A 18 -18.40 6.17 -6.08
C CYS A 18 -17.39 7.06 -5.33
N LEU A 19 -16.26 7.41 -5.97
CA LEU A 19 -15.24 8.29 -5.38
C LEU A 19 -15.80 9.68 -5.06
N ALA A 20 -16.68 10.23 -5.90
CA ALA A 20 -17.32 11.52 -5.66
C ALA A 20 -18.23 11.55 -4.43
N CYS A 21 -18.68 10.37 -3.96
CA CYS A 21 -19.57 10.22 -2.81
C CYS A 21 -18.90 9.50 -1.62
N ASP A 22 -17.58 9.28 -1.67
CA ASP A 22 -16.84 8.46 -0.70
C ASP A 22 -17.43 7.04 -0.50
N ASP A 23 -18.08 6.48 -1.54
CA ASP A 23 -18.65 5.13 -1.51
C ASP A 23 -17.58 4.05 -1.83
N PHE A 24 -16.65 3.87 -0.89
CA PHE A 24 -15.58 2.88 -1.02
C PHE A 24 -16.11 1.44 -1.07
N PHE A 25 -17.24 1.16 -0.41
CA PHE A 25 -17.87 -0.15 -0.49
C PHE A 25 -18.48 -0.41 -1.87
N GLY A 26 -19.01 0.63 -2.53
CA GLY A 26 -19.43 0.61 -3.94
C GLY A 26 -18.28 0.21 -4.86
N ILE A 27 -17.09 0.81 -4.70
CA ILE A 27 -15.90 0.43 -5.48
C ILE A 27 -15.51 -1.03 -5.22
N PHE A 28 -15.50 -1.48 -3.96
CA PHE A 28 -15.20 -2.87 -3.61
C PHE A 28 -16.16 -3.87 -4.27
N LYS A 29 -17.45 -3.54 -4.37
CA LYS A 29 -18.43 -4.40 -5.07
C LYS A 29 -18.13 -4.58 -6.56
N LEU A 30 -17.38 -3.68 -7.17
CA LEU A 30 -16.96 -3.78 -8.57
C LEU A 30 -15.72 -4.67 -8.77
N LYS A 31 -15.12 -5.22 -7.71
CA LYS A 31 -13.83 -5.93 -7.78
C LYS A 31 -13.78 -7.01 -8.85
N ASP A 32 -14.82 -7.85 -8.96
CA ASP A 32 -14.81 -8.96 -9.91
C ASP A 32 -14.84 -8.43 -11.35
N LYS A 33 -15.71 -7.45 -11.63
CA LYS A 33 -15.80 -6.75 -12.92
C LYS A 33 -14.48 -6.07 -13.30
N ILE A 34 -13.82 -5.41 -12.34
CA ILE A 34 -12.51 -4.76 -12.53
C ILE A 34 -11.44 -5.80 -12.85
N LEU A 35 -11.39 -6.90 -12.10
CA LEU A 35 -10.37 -7.94 -12.28
C LEU A 35 -10.58 -8.70 -13.59
N GLU A 36 -11.82 -9.00 -13.98
CA GLU A 36 -12.15 -9.61 -15.27
C GLU A 36 -11.73 -8.72 -16.45
N SER A 37 -11.97 -7.41 -16.36
CA SER A 37 -11.64 -6.42 -17.41
C SER A 37 -10.22 -5.85 -17.34
N SER A 38 -9.36 -6.40 -16.50
CA SER A 38 -8.03 -5.83 -16.16
C SER A 38 -7.11 -5.53 -17.34
N ASP A 39 -7.24 -6.22 -18.47
CA ASP A 39 -6.43 -6.02 -19.68
C ASP A 39 -6.73 -4.69 -20.40
N GLN A 40 -7.90 -4.10 -20.14
CA GLN A 40 -8.39 -2.88 -20.79
C GLN A 40 -8.39 -1.66 -19.87
N LEU A 41 -8.18 -1.87 -18.57
CA LEU A 41 -8.28 -0.82 -17.55
C LEU A 41 -6.94 -0.12 -17.33
N GLU A 42 -7.03 1.13 -16.88
CA GLU A 42 -5.86 1.93 -16.52
C GLU A 42 -5.37 1.57 -15.12
N ARG A 43 -4.07 1.73 -14.89
CA ARG A 43 -3.42 1.37 -13.62
C ARG A 43 -4.08 2.03 -12.39
N LYS A 44 -4.55 3.27 -12.54
CA LYS A 44 -5.25 4.01 -11.50
C LYS A 44 -6.48 3.27 -10.96
N ILE A 45 -7.19 2.51 -11.80
CA ILE A 45 -8.39 1.76 -11.39
C ILE A 45 -8.05 0.69 -10.35
N PHE A 46 -6.88 0.08 -10.47
CA PHE A 46 -6.41 -0.90 -9.49
C PHE A 46 -5.92 -0.23 -8.21
N ASP A 47 -5.30 0.95 -8.33
CA ASP A 47 -4.92 1.78 -7.19
C ASP A 47 -6.17 2.17 -6.37
N ASP A 48 -7.22 2.64 -7.03
CA ASP A 48 -8.50 3.02 -6.43
C ASP A 48 -9.20 1.81 -5.78
N LEU A 49 -9.18 0.64 -6.43
CA LEU A 49 -9.75 -0.58 -5.88
C LEU A 49 -9.06 -1.02 -4.58
N LEU A 50 -7.72 -1.04 -4.56
CA LEU A 50 -6.98 -1.42 -3.35
C LEU A 50 -7.15 -0.39 -2.23
N PHE A 51 -7.12 0.89 -2.56
CA PHE A 51 -7.40 1.96 -1.59
C PHE A 51 -8.78 1.79 -0.97
N ALA A 52 -9.83 1.68 -1.80
CA ALA A 52 -11.20 1.55 -1.32
C ALA A 52 -11.39 0.30 -0.44
N THR A 53 -10.82 -0.84 -0.86
CA THR A 53 -10.88 -2.10 -0.11
C THR A 53 -10.14 -1.99 1.23
N PHE A 54 -9.01 -1.28 1.25
CA PHE A 54 -8.25 -1.02 2.48
C PHE A 54 -9.00 -0.09 3.45
N VAL A 55 -9.57 1.01 2.95
CA VAL A 55 -10.27 2.01 3.77
C VAL A 55 -11.48 1.42 4.49
N ILE A 56 -12.20 0.48 3.86
CA ILE A 56 -13.33 -0.22 4.52
C ILE A 56 -12.87 -1.31 5.50
N GLY A 57 -11.57 -1.52 5.68
CA GLY A 57 -11.00 -2.48 6.63
C GLY A 57 -10.94 -3.93 6.14
N ASN A 58 -11.19 -4.19 4.86
CA ASN A 58 -11.17 -5.56 4.30
C ASN A 58 -9.75 -5.98 3.90
N PHE A 59 -8.85 -6.09 4.87
CA PHE A 59 -7.42 -6.34 4.64
C PHE A 59 -7.13 -7.66 3.90
N ASP A 60 -7.86 -8.73 4.21
CA ASP A 60 -7.72 -10.01 3.50
C ASP A 60 -8.03 -9.88 2.00
N ASP A 61 -9.10 -9.16 1.65
CA ASP A 61 -9.45 -8.90 0.26
C ASP A 61 -8.40 -8.04 -0.44
N VAL A 62 -7.78 -7.08 0.24
CA VAL A 62 -6.65 -6.31 -0.34
C VAL A 62 -5.54 -7.26 -0.78
N VAL A 63 -5.16 -8.22 0.07
CA VAL A 63 -4.11 -9.21 -0.23
C VAL A 63 -4.52 -10.15 -1.37
N LEU A 64 -5.79 -10.58 -1.41
CA LEU A 64 -6.32 -11.43 -2.48
C LEU A 64 -6.34 -10.70 -3.84
N ILE A 65 -6.85 -9.47 -3.86
CA ILE A 65 -6.90 -8.63 -5.07
C ILE A 65 -5.47 -8.35 -5.55
N ALA A 66 -4.56 -7.96 -4.66
CA ALA A 66 -3.15 -7.74 -4.99
C ALA A 66 -2.49 -8.98 -5.61
N SER A 67 -2.78 -10.16 -5.06
CA SER A 67 -2.27 -11.43 -5.58
C SER A 67 -2.78 -11.71 -7.00
N GLU A 68 -4.06 -11.43 -7.28
CA GLU A 68 -4.63 -11.57 -8.62
C GLU A 68 -4.01 -10.58 -9.61
N LEU A 69 -3.89 -9.30 -9.23
CA LEU A 69 -3.23 -8.28 -10.06
C LEU A 69 -1.78 -8.68 -10.38
N LYS A 70 -1.04 -9.19 -9.39
CA LYS A 70 0.32 -9.70 -9.58
C LYS A 70 0.37 -10.86 -10.58
N ARG A 71 -0.57 -11.81 -10.53
CA ARG A 71 -0.68 -12.89 -11.53
C ARG A 71 -0.87 -12.35 -12.94
N LYS A 72 -1.58 -11.23 -13.08
CA LYS A 72 -1.79 -10.51 -14.34
C LYS A 72 -0.64 -9.56 -14.71
N GLY A 73 0.43 -9.52 -13.92
CA GLY A 73 1.59 -8.65 -14.15
C GLY A 73 1.33 -7.18 -13.86
N ILE A 74 0.27 -6.86 -13.12
CA ILE A 74 -0.11 -5.51 -12.73
C ILE A 74 0.47 -5.22 -11.34
N GLU A 75 1.31 -4.21 -11.29
CA GLU A 75 2.00 -3.77 -10.07
C GLU A 75 2.27 -2.27 -10.18
N THR A 76 1.90 -1.51 -9.16
CA THR A 76 2.12 -0.06 -9.03
C THR A 76 2.63 0.26 -7.62
N TYR A 77 3.11 1.48 -7.39
CA TYR A 77 3.49 1.90 -6.04
C TYR A 77 2.30 1.86 -5.06
N PRO A 78 1.11 2.43 -5.40
CA PRO A 78 -0.06 2.33 -4.53
C PRO A 78 -0.52 0.90 -4.26
N THR A 79 -0.53 0.01 -5.28
CA THR A 79 -0.97 -1.37 -5.05
C THR A 79 -0.06 -2.07 -4.06
N LEU A 80 1.26 -1.91 -4.18
CA LEU A 80 2.21 -2.50 -3.24
C LEU A 80 2.05 -1.87 -1.84
N TYR A 81 1.89 -0.54 -1.77
CA TYR A 81 1.75 0.19 -0.53
C TYR A 81 0.56 -0.32 0.30
N TYR A 82 -0.64 -0.35 -0.29
CA TYR A 82 -1.83 -0.86 0.40
C TYR A 82 -1.75 -2.36 0.70
N THR A 83 -1.07 -3.14 -0.14
CA THR A 83 -0.84 -4.56 0.16
C THR A 83 0.05 -4.74 1.40
N LEU A 84 1.13 -3.96 1.53
CA LEU A 84 1.98 -4.01 2.72
C LEU A 84 1.23 -3.54 3.97
N LEU A 85 0.43 -2.48 3.86
CA LEU A 85 -0.41 -2.00 4.97
C LEU A 85 -1.42 -3.05 5.43
N ALA A 86 -2.09 -3.74 4.49
CA ALA A 86 -3.02 -4.82 4.80
C ALA A 86 -2.32 -5.99 5.51
N LEU A 87 -1.11 -6.35 5.10
CA LEU A 87 -0.32 -7.38 5.76
C LEU A 87 0.15 -6.98 7.16
N ILE A 88 0.49 -5.70 7.36
CA ILE A 88 0.75 -5.16 8.71
C ILE A 88 -0.51 -5.25 9.56
N ALA A 89 -1.68 -4.93 9.02
CA ALA A 89 -2.95 -5.02 9.73
C ALA A 89 -3.33 -6.46 10.13
N ASN A 90 -2.97 -7.42 9.28
CA ASN A 90 -3.13 -8.85 9.51
C ASN A 90 -1.99 -9.48 10.34
N GLU A 91 -1.02 -8.68 10.80
CA GLU A 91 0.16 -9.13 11.56
C GLU A 91 1.06 -10.14 10.78
N ASP A 92 0.89 -10.24 9.45
CA ASP A 92 1.61 -11.18 8.58
C ASP A 92 2.83 -10.51 7.92
N LEU A 93 3.83 -10.19 8.75
CA LEU A 93 5.07 -9.57 8.27
C LEU A 93 5.93 -10.53 7.43
N PHE A 94 5.79 -11.85 7.59
CA PHE A 94 6.52 -12.82 6.80
C PHE A 94 6.04 -12.81 5.35
N GLN A 95 4.72 -12.77 5.14
CA GLN A 95 4.17 -12.57 3.81
C GLN A 95 4.54 -11.20 3.25
N ALA A 96 4.59 -10.14 4.07
CA ALA A 96 5.04 -8.82 3.63
C ALA A 96 6.48 -8.86 3.08
N VAL A 97 7.40 -9.50 3.80
CA VAL A 97 8.78 -9.75 3.33
C VAL A 97 8.80 -10.54 2.03
N SER A 98 7.95 -11.57 1.91
CA SER A 98 7.85 -12.36 0.68
C SER A 98 7.39 -11.49 -0.51
N ILE A 99 6.44 -10.58 -0.31
CA ILE A 99 6.01 -9.64 -1.35
C ILE A 99 7.15 -8.71 -1.74
N ILE A 100 7.85 -8.12 -0.77
CA ILE A 100 9.00 -7.23 -1.01
C ILE A 100 10.07 -7.94 -1.85
N LYS A 101 10.44 -9.17 -1.46
CA LYS A 101 11.46 -9.98 -2.14
C LYS A 101 11.06 -10.41 -3.55
N ASN A 102 9.76 -10.53 -3.84
CA ASN A 102 9.25 -11.00 -5.12
C ASN A 102 8.60 -9.90 -5.99
N SER A 103 8.69 -8.64 -5.58
CA SER A 103 8.13 -7.49 -6.32
C SER A 103 9.04 -7.13 -7.49
N LYS A 104 8.46 -6.88 -8.68
CA LYS A 104 9.24 -6.47 -9.85
C LYS A 104 9.72 -5.02 -9.70
N ILE A 105 8.87 -4.17 -9.13
CA ILE A 105 9.18 -2.76 -8.92
C ILE A 105 10.28 -2.61 -7.87
N LEU A 106 10.13 -3.23 -6.70
CA LEU A 106 11.07 -3.05 -5.59
C LEU A 106 12.44 -3.66 -5.92
N ASN A 107 12.50 -4.79 -6.62
CA ASN A 107 13.77 -5.39 -7.02
C ASN A 107 14.45 -4.72 -8.22
N ASN A 108 13.93 -3.59 -8.73
CA ASN A 108 14.73 -2.76 -9.63
C ASN A 108 15.99 -2.28 -8.89
N PRO A 109 17.21 -2.40 -9.45
CA PRO A 109 18.44 -2.05 -8.76
C PRO A 109 18.49 -0.62 -8.19
N GLU A 110 17.93 0.36 -8.89
CA GLU A 110 17.91 1.76 -8.45
C GLU A 110 17.02 1.91 -7.21
N ILE A 111 15.84 1.28 -7.21
CA ILE A 111 14.90 1.31 -6.09
C ILE A 111 15.44 0.49 -4.91
N LYS A 112 15.99 -0.69 -5.19
CA LYS A 112 16.59 -1.58 -4.19
C LYS A 112 17.75 -0.94 -3.45
N SER A 113 18.48 -0.01 -4.08
CA SER A 113 19.53 0.75 -3.41
C SER A 113 19.03 1.73 -2.34
N LEU A 114 17.74 2.11 -2.40
CA LEU A 114 17.12 3.10 -1.51
C LEU A 114 16.47 2.48 -0.27
N TYR A 115 16.30 1.16 -0.23
CA TYR A 115 15.93 0.46 0.99
C TYR A 115 17.04 -0.54 1.31
N GLN A 116 17.78 -0.27 2.37
CA GLN A 116 18.90 -1.14 2.73
C GLN A 116 18.39 -2.46 3.26
N GLU A 117 19.14 -3.54 2.99
CA GLU A 117 19.01 -4.73 3.81
C GLU A 117 19.24 -4.32 5.27
N ASP A 118 20.12 -3.35 5.56
CA ASP A 118 20.58 -2.89 6.89
C ASP A 118 19.63 -2.09 7.80
N GLY A 119 18.42 -1.78 7.32
CA GLY A 119 17.31 -1.26 8.14
C GLY A 119 17.17 0.26 8.18
N ALA A 120 15.97 0.69 8.61
CA ALA A 120 15.48 1.98 9.14
C ALA A 120 16.16 3.33 8.80
N ASN A 121 16.89 3.45 7.69
CA ASN A 121 17.29 4.76 7.20
C ASN A 121 16.14 5.36 6.39
N TYR A 122 15.50 6.38 6.96
CA TYR A 122 14.43 7.12 6.31
C TYR A 122 14.91 8.46 5.72
N SER A 123 16.16 8.85 5.95
CA SER A 123 16.67 10.16 5.47
C SER A 123 16.96 10.16 3.97
N ASN A 124 17.40 9.02 3.42
CA ASN A 124 17.66 8.84 1.99
C ASN A 124 16.41 8.99 1.10
N LEU A 125 15.22 8.76 1.68
CA LEU A 125 13.93 8.88 0.99
C LEU A 125 13.36 10.32 1.00
N LEU A 126 13.87 11.20 1.87
CA LEU A 126 13.35 12.56 2.07
C LEU A 126 13.38 13.38 0.77
N ALA A 127 14.43 13.24 -0.02
CA ALA A 127 14.60 13.95 -1.29
C ALA A 127 13.50 13.63 -2.33
N TYR A 128 12.81 12.49 -2.17
CA TYR A 128 11.75 12.05 -3.07
C TYR A 128 10.35 12.40 -2.56
N ALA A 129 10.19 12.63 -1.27
CA ALA A 129 8.89 12.70 -0.59
C ALA A 129 7.98 13.80 -1.13
N GLU A 130 8.54 14.93 -1.56
CA GLU A 130 7.76 16.03 -2.12
C GLU A 130 7.25 15.70 -3.53
N ARG A 131 8.12 15.16 -4.39
CA ARG A 131 7.82 14.96 -5.81
C ARG A 131 7.15 13.63 -6.12
N TYR A 132 7.41 12.60 -5.31
CA TYR A 132 6.99 11.23 -5.55
C TYR A 132 6.40 10.59 -4.28
N PRO A 133 5.25 11.09 -3.78
CA PRO A 133 4.71 10.67 -2.49
C PRO A 133 4.40 9.17 -2.40
N ASN A 134 3.75 8.59 -3.43
CA ASN A 134 3.41 7.16 -3.42
C ASN A 134 4.65 6.26 -3.41
N PHE A 135 5.73 6.70 -4.06
CA PHE A 135 7.00 6.01 -4.04
C PHE A 135 7.63 6.05 -2.64
N SER A 136 7.68 7.24 -2.03
CA SER A 136 8.21 7.40 -0.68
C SER A 136 7.39 6.63 0.36
N LEU A 137 6.05 6.68 0.30
CA LEU A 137 5.15 5.93 1.18
C LEU A 137 5.41 4.43 1.12
N LEU A 138 5.51 3.87 -0.10
CA LEU A 138 5.85 2.46 -0.28
C LEU A 138 7.19 2.13 0.38
N LEU A 139 8.24 2.92 0.11
CA LEU A 139 9.58 2.62 0.64
C LEU A 139 9.68 2.83 2.16
N LEU A 140 8.92 3.76 2.74
CA LEU A 140 8.77 3.88 4.18
C LEU A 140 8.19 2.58 4.78
N MET A 141 7.16 1.99 4.15
CA MET A 141 6.60 0.71 4.60
C MET A 141 7.56 -0.47 4.39
N VAL A 142 8.33 -0.48 3.31
CA VAL A 142 9.38 -1.50 3.10
C VAL A 142 10.43 -1.43 4.21
N ASN A 143 10.93 -0.23 4.54
CA ASN A 143 11.89 -0.03 5.62
C ASN A 143 11.29 -0.38 6.99
N TYR A 144 10.02 -0.07 7.21
CA TYR A 144 9.28 -0.43 8.42
C TYR A 144 9.22 -1.97 8.61
N VAL A 145 8.77 -2.71 7.59
CA VAL A 145 8.69 -4.17 7.63
C VAL A 145 10.07 -4.80 7.84
N ASN A 146 11.08 -4.36 7.08
CA ASN A 146 12.44 -4.89 7.20
C ASN A 146 13.07 -4.58 8.57
N GLY A 147 12.81 -3.38 9.11
CA GLY A 147 13.28 -2.98 10.43
C GLY A 147 12.72 -3.87 11.53
N ILE A 148 11.41 -4.14 11.50
CA ILE A 148 10.77 -5.00 12.48
C ILE A 148 11.30 -6.44 12.39
N ILE A 149 11.35 -7.04 11.19
CA ILE A 149 11.79 -8.43 11.00
C ILE A 149 13.19 -8.68 11.54
N ARG A 150 14.07 -7.67 11.51
CA ARG A 150 15.42 -7.75 12.11
C ARG A 150 15.40 -7.79 13.63
N GLU A 151 14.50 -7.04 14.26
CA GLU A 151 14.37 -6.99 15.72
C GLU A 151 13.83 -8.30 16.31
N ILE A 152 13.09 -9.07 15.50
CA ILE A 152 12.43 -10.31 15.92
C ILE A 152 13.37 -11.53 15.86
N ASN A 153 14.66 -11.36 15.52
CA ASN A 153 15.66 -12.43 15.58
C ASN A 153 15.93 -12.94 17.02
N GLY A 154 14.91 -13.50 17.69
CA GLY A 154 15.07 -14.48 18.76
C GLY A 154 14.06 -14.48 19.92
N THR A 155 13.21 -13.47 20.17
CA THR A 155 12.54 -13.40 21.50
C THR A 155 11.19 -12.66 21.64
N LYS A 156 10.63 -11.99 20.61
CA LYS A 156 9.35 -11.28 20.75
C LYS A 156 8.30 -11.80 19.77
N ASP A 157 7.13 -12.11 20.30
CA ASP A 157 5.92 -12.25 19.49
C ASP A 157 5.58 -10.90 18.87
N ILE A 158 5.42 -10.90 17.54
CA ILE A 158 4.85 -9.75 16.84
C ILE A 158 3.37 -9.76 17.18
N ASN A 159 2.91 -8.68 17.80
CA ASN A 159 1.50 -8.48 18.03
C ASN A 159 1.09 -7.07 17.57
N ARG A 160 -0.21 -6.88 17.45
CA ARG A 160 -0.84 -5.60 17.09
C ARG A 160 -0.31 -4.40 17.86
N ASP A 161 -0.15 -4.51 19.18
CA ASP A 161 0.32 -3.39 20.03
C ASP A 161 1.78 -3.02 19.70
N TYR A 162 2.64 -4.02 19.54
CA TYR A 162 4.02 -3.79 19.14
C TYR A 162 4.08 -3.11 17.76
N LEU A 163 3.28 -3.56 16.79
CA LEU A 163 3.19 -2.90 15.49
C LEU A 163 2.70 -1.46 15.62
N LEU A 164 1.68 -1.19 16.45
CA LEU A 164 1.19 0.17 16.68
C LEU A 164 2.28 1.09 17.21
N PHE A 165 3.03 0.67 18.24
CA PHE A 165 4.12 1.47 18.80
C PHE A 165 5.20 1.75 17.76
N ARG A 166 5.59 0.73 16.98
CA ARG A 166 6.59 0.91 15.93
C ARG A 166 6.11 1.82 14.80
N PHE A 167 4.82 1.78 14.48
CA PHE A 167 4.23 2.66 13.47
C PHE A 167 4.20 4.11 13.95
N PHE A 168 3.91 4.32 15.24
CA PHE A 168 4.00 5.63 15.87
C PHE A 168 5.42 6.18 15.86
N ASP A 169 6.42 5.36 16.21
CA ASP A 169 7.84 5.74 16.14
C ASP A 169 8.25 6.15 14.73
N LEU A 170 7.79 5.43 13.70
CA LEU A 170 8.01 5.80 12.30
C LEU A 170 7.48 7.20 11.99
N ILE A 171 6.23 7.50 12.36
CA ILE A 171 5.59 8.80 12.09
C ILE A 171 6.38 9.92 12.77
N ASN A 172 6.76 9.75 14.04
CA ASN A 172 7.56 10.74 14.78
C ASN A 172 8.92 10.97 14.12
N LEU A 173 9.60 9.89 13.74
CA LEU A 173 10.91 9.97 13.12
C LEU A 173 10.87 10.73 11.79
N ILE A 174 9.90 10.43 10.92
CA ILE A 174 9.80 11.14 9.64
C ILE A 174 9.35 12.60 9.83
N TYR A 175 8.57 12.90 10.87
CA TYR A 175 8.23 14.26 11.24
C TYR A 175 9.48 15.05 11.65
N GLU A 176 10.32 14.48 12.51
CA GLU A 176 11.60 15.07 12.93
C GLU A 176 12.58 15.26 11.77
N LEU A 177 12.60 14.31 10.81
CA LEU A 177 13.41 14.42 9.60
C LEU A 177 12.90 15.50 8.62
N GLY A 178 11.72 16.06 8.84
CA GLY A 178 11.16 17.14 8.01
C GLY A 178 10.42 16.65 6.76
N TYR A 179 9.79 15.47 6.81
CA TYR A 179 8.96 15.00 5.70
C TYR A 179 7.78 15.94 5.41
N PRO A 180 7.31 16.00 4.15
CA PRO A 180 6.13 16.78 3.78
C PRO A 180 4.89 16.37 4.58
N LEU A 181 4.08 17.35 4.97
CA LEU A 181 2.87 17.15 5.78
C LEU A 181 1.92 16.10 5.18
N LYS A 182 1.79 16.04 3.85
CA LYS A 182 0.95 15.06 3.16
C LYS A 182 1.35 13.61 3.44
N ILE A 183 2.65 13.31 3.60
CA ILE A 183 3.14 11.96 3.95
C ILE A 183 2.74 11.62 5.39
N ILE A 184 2.94 12.58 6.31
CA ILE A 184 2.61 12.42 7.73
C ILE A 184 1.10 12.22 7.91
N GLN A 185 0.28 13.00 7.20
CA GLN A 185 -1.18 12.89 7.22
C GLN A 185 -1.65 11.54 6.68
N GLU A 186 -1.08 11.08 5.56
CA GLU A 186 -1.39 9.77 4.99
C GLU A 186 -1.06 8.64 5.98
N LEU A 187 0.17 8.61 6.53
CA LEU A 187 0.57 7.60 7.50
C LEU A 187 -0.30 7.64 8.78
N SER A 188 -0.66 8.83 9.24
CA SER A 188 -1.56 8.99 10.39
C SER A 188 -2.96 8.45 10.09
N SER A 189 -3.48 8.69 8.89
CA SER A 189 -4.79 8.19 8.44
C SER A 189 -4.81 6.66 8.38
N VAL A 190 -3.83 6.05 7.69
CA VAL A 190 -3.77 4.58 7.58
C VAL A 190 -3.50 3.91 8.93
N MET A 191 -2.75 4.55 9.84
CA MET A 191 -2.56 4.05 11.21
C MET A 191 -3.91 3.95 11.94
N LYS A 192 -4.80 4.95 11.80
CA LYS A 192 -6.14 4.89 12.39
C LYS A 192 -6.96 3.72 11.83
N VAL A 193 -6.91 3.51 10.52
CA VAL A 193 -7.59 2.39 9.84
C VAL A 193 -7.06 1.04 10.33
N ILE A 194 -5.74 0.84 10.27
CA ILE A 194 -5.08 -0.42 10.62
C ILE A 194 -5.38 -0.81 12.06
N PHE A 195 -5.23 0.14 12.99
CA PHE A 195 -5.28 -0.13 14.43
C PHE A 195 -6.65 0.14 15.05
N ASN A 196 -7.66 0.53 14.25
CA ASN A 196 -9.01 0.89 14.70
C ASN A 196 -8.99 1.94 15.82
N LEU A 197 -8.18 2.98 15.63
CA LEU A 197 -8.11 4.11 16.55
C LEU A 197 -9.29 5.04 16.25
N SER A 198 -10.06 5.42 17.27
CA SER A 198 -11.18 6.34 17.13
C SER A 198 -10.76 7.59 16.34
N LEU A 199 -11.53 7.92 15.30
CA LEU A 199 -11.26 9.02 14.37
C LEU A 199 -11.27 10.39 15.05
#